data_AF-A0A381Z2X6-F1
#
_entry.id   AF-A0A381Z2X6-F1
#
_cell.length_a   1.000
_cell.length_b   1.000
_cell.length_c   1.000
_cell.angle_alpha   90.00
_cell.angle_beta   90.00
_cell.angle_gamma   90.00
#
_symmetry.space_group_name_H-M   'P 1'
#
loop_
_entity.id
_entity.type
_entity.pdbx_description
1 polymer ?
#
loop_
_entity_poly.entity_id
_entity_poly.type
_entity_poly.pdbx_seq_one_letter_code
_entity_poly.pdbx_strand_id
1 'polypeptide(L)'
;VYDLYDMVMYDMDTSKIKEVSWNRDFSKYNEAIKKNYLDDTGLKKLEVIQLDVEEFDKINQQNWFIPDEYKNLDVKSYVLDRTPAHAIDRVNEELNLYDKYNIIDVLKVCIYIVDTLRKNNIVWGVGRGSSVASYVLYIIGIHKVDSIKYDLDINEFLR
;
A
#
# COMPACT_ATOMS: atom_id res chain seq x y z
N VAL A 1 20.70 -16.55 -11.57
CA VAL A 1 19.46 -16.62 -12.34
C VAL A 1 19.41 -18.01 -12.92
N TYR A 2 18.67 -18.93 -12.32
CA TYR A 2 18.52 -20.28 -12.86
C TYR A 2 17.54 -20.22 -14.02
N ASP A 3 17.87 -20.87 -15.14
CA ASP A 3 16.92 -21.04 -16.24
C ASP A 3 15.82 -22.02 -15.80
N LEU A 4 14.59 -21.83 -16.29
CA LEU A 4 13.46 -22.69 -15.93
C LEU A 4 13.75 -24.16 -16.31
N TYR A 5 14.51 -24.34 -17.38
CA TYR A 5 15.01 -25.64 -17.84
C TYR A 5 15.89 -26.32 -16.79
N ASP A 6 16.83 -25.60 -16.20
CA ASP A 6 17.68 -26.13 -15.14
C ASP A 6 16.82 -26.55 -13.94
N MET A 7 15.80 -25.76 -13.60
CA MET A 7 14.93 -26.07 -12.46
C MET A 7 14.16 -27.38 -12.64
N VAL A 8 13.63 -27.63 -13.84
CA VAL A 8 12.94 -28.88 -14.17
C VAL A 8 13.92 -30.06 -14.21
N MET A 9 15.15 -29.86 -14.72
CA MET A 9 16.16 -30.92 -14.78
C MET A 9 16.73 -31.31 -13.40
N TYR A 10 16.70 -30.39 -12.43
CA TYR A 10 17.08 -30.64 -11.04
C TYR A 10 15.90 -31.06 -10.15
N ASP A 11 14.76 -31.44 -10.75
CA ASP A 11 13.56 -31.95 -10.05
C ASP A 11 13.02 -30.96 -8.98
N MET A 12 13.17 -29.66 -9.24
CA MET A 12 12.64 -28.61 -8.36
C MET A 12 11.16 -28.35 -8.63
N ASP A 13 10.37 -28.09 -7.57
CA ASP A 13 8.95 -27.76 -7.68
C ASP A 13 8.73 -26.41 -8.41
N THR A 14 8.28 -26.48 -9.66
CA THR A 14 7.96 -25.32 -10.50
C THR A 14 6.47 -24.99 -10.53
N SER A 15 5.60 -25.74 -9.84
CA SER A 15 4.14 -25.59 -9.95
C SER A 15 3.60 -24.23 -9.48
N LYS A 16 4.41 -23.46 -8.74
CA LYS A 16 4.06 -22.11 -8.28
C LYS A 16 4.48 -21.00 -9.24
N ILE A 17 5.30 -21.30 -10.25
CA ILE A 17 5.83 -20.32 -11.19
C ILE A 17 4.80 -20.07 -12.29
N LYS A 18 4.21 -18.87 -12.30
CA LYS A 18 3.17 -18.47 -13.27
C LYS A 18 3.66 -17.50 -14.34
N GLU A 19 4.77 -16.81 -14.05
CA GLU A 19 5.33 -15.77 -14.90
C GLU A 19 6.86 -15.85 -14.86
N VAL A 20 7.51 -15.70 -16.01
CA VAL A 20 8.97 -15.65 -16.12
C VAL A 20 9.42 -14.51 -17.04
N SER A 21 10.66 -14.04 -16.90
CA SER A 21 11.22 -13.01 -17.79
C SER A 21 11.51 -13.61 -19.17
N TRP A 22 11.19 -12.89 -20.26
CA TRP A 22 11.28 -13.40 -21.63
C TRP A 22 12.63 -14.09 -21.95
N ASN A 23 12.58 -15.38 -22.29
CA ASN A 23 13.69 -16.18 -22.82
C ASN A 23 13.19 -17.00 -24.03
N ARG A 24 14.06 -17.54 -24.90
CA ARG A 24 13.65 -18.30 -26.10
C ARG A 24 12.86 -19.58 -25.81
N ASP A 25 12.78 -20.00 -24.56
CA ASP A 25 12.21 -21.30 -24.16
C ASP A 25 10.72 -21.28 -23.79
N PHE A 26 10.05 -20.11 -23.85
CA PHE A 26 8.59 -20.01 -23.63
C PHE A 26 7.77 -20.83 -24.62
N SER A 27 8.06 -20.68 -25.91
CA SER A 27 7.33 -21.38 -26.96
C SER A 27 7.52 -22.89 -26.84
N LYS A 28 8.75 -23.32 -26.52
CA LYS A 28 9.09 -24.73 -26.34
C LYS A 28 8.39 -25.34 -25.13
N TYR A 29 8.34 -24.63 -23.99
CA TYR A 29 7.66 -25.11 -22.78
C TYR A 29 6.15 -25.26 -23.02
N ASN A 30 5.50 -24.21 -23.54
CA ASN A 30 4.06 -24.24 -23.81
C ASN A 30 3.69 -25.26 -24.91
N GLU A 31 4.57 -25.50 -25.89
CA GLU A 31 4.40 -26.55 -26.89
C GLU A 31 4.58 -27.95 -26.28
N ALA A 32 5.55 -28.15 -25.37
CA ALA A 32 5.76 -29.41 -24.67
C ALA A 32 4.58 -29.77 -23.74
N ILE A 33 4.02 -28.79 -23.01
CA ILE A 33 2.79 -29.00 -22.21
C ILE A 33 1.64 -29.48 -23.09
N LYS A 34 1.39 -28.79 -24.22
CA LYS A 34 0.34 -29.17 -25.18
C LYS A 34 0.54 -30.56 -25.77
N LYS A 35 1.79 -30.92 -26.12
CA LYS A 35 2.12 -32.21 -26.72
C LYS A 35 2.00 -33.37 -25.72
N ASN A 36 2.24 -33.11 -24.44
CA ASN A 36 2.19 -34.11 -23.38
C ASN A 36 0.80 -34.20 -22.71
N TYR A 37 -0.22 -33.48 -23.21
CA TYR A 37 -1.59 -33.45 -22.65
C TYR A 37 -1.63 -33.14 -21.15
N LEU A 38 -0.70 -32.31 -20.67
CA LEU A 38 -0.67 -31.87 -19.28
C LEU A 38 -1.65 -30.71 -19.12
N ASP A 39 -2.56 -30.81 -18.14
CA ASP A 39 -3.60 -29.81 -17.82
C ASP A 39 -3.06 -28.58 -17.08
N ASP A 40 -1.74 -28.36 -17.13
CA ASP A 40 -1.06 -27.35 -16.33
C ASP A 40 -1.18 -25.96 -16.95
N THR A 41 -1.30 -24.95 -16.09
CA THR A 41 -1.52 -23.55 -16.49
C THR A 41 -0.33 -23.06 -17.32
N GLY A 42 -0.51 -22.94 -18.63
CA GLY A 42 0.52 -22.44 -19.54
C GLY A 42 1.13 -21.12 -19.06
N LEU A 43 2.45 -21.00 -19.18
CA LEU A 43 3.18 -19.82 -18.69
C LEU A 43 2.76 -18.58 -19.47
N LYS A 44 2.42 -17.53 -18.74
CA LYS A 44 2.16 -16.20 -19.31
C LYS A 44 3.45 -15.40 -19.33
N LYS A 45 3.60 -14.60 -20.39
CA LYS A 45 4.67 -13.60 -20.48
C LYS A 45 4.47 -12.61 -19.33
N LEU A 46 5.54 -12.34 -18.56
CA LEU A 46 5.58 -11.18 -17.68
C LEU A 46 5.33 -9.94 -18.54
N GLU A 47 4.24 -9.24 -18.28
CA GLU A 47 3.96 -7.96 -18.92
C GLU A 47 5.08 -7.00 -18.50
N VAL A 48 5.93 -6.65 -19.46
CA VAL A 48 6.91 -5.60 -19.22
C VAL A 48 6.11 -4.31 -19.17
N ILE A 49 6.01 -3.73 -17.98
CA ILE A 49 5.38 -2.43 -17.78
C ILE A 49 6.19 -1.41 -18.59
N GLN A 50 5.69 -1.06 -19.78
CA GLN A 50 6.23 -0.01 -20.65
C GLN A 50 5.55 1.34 -20.33
N LEU A 51 5.31 1.61 -19.05
CA LEU A 51 4.79 2.89 -18.61
C LEU A 51 5.96 3.83 -18.36
N ASP A 52 5.78 5.10 -18.73
CA ASP A 52 6.66 6.15 -18.23
C ASP A 52 6.53 6.25 -16.70
N VAL A 53 7.57 6.73 -16.02
CA VAL A 53 7.58 6.87 -14.56
C VAL A 53 6.40 7.74 -14.10
N GLU A 54 6.10 8.80 -14.85
CA GLU A 54 4.97 9.70 -14.54
C GLU A 54 3.61 9.00 -14.66
N GLU A 55 3.44 8.15 -15.68
CA GLU A 55 2.20 7.39 -15.86
C GLU A 55 2.04 6.32 -14.78
N PHE A 56 3.13 5.65 -14.41
CA PHE A 56 3.17 4.69 -13.32
C PHE A 56 2.79 5.35 -11.98
N ASP A 57 3.38 6.50 -11.67
CA ASP A 57 3.09 7.24 -10.44
C ASP A 57 1.63 7.69 -10.40
N LYS A 58 1.11 8.21 -11.52
CA LYS A 58 -0.29 8.64 -11.62
C LYS A 58 -1.27 7.49 -11.42
N ILE A 59 -1.00 6.32 -12.00
CA ILE A 59 -1.85 5.13 -11.84
C ILE A 59 -1.85 4.67 -10.39
N ASN A 60 -0.70 4.67 -9.72
CA ASN A 60 -0.60 4.24 -8.32
C ASN A 60 -1.21 5.23 -7.33
N GLN A 61 -1.10 6.54 -7.59
CA GLN A 61 -1.77 7.58 -6.80
C GLN A 61 -3.29 7.48 -6.91
N GLN A 62 -3.81 6.96 -8.02
CA GLN A 62 -5.24 6.70 -8.21
C GLN A 62 -5.69 5.34 -7.65
N ASN A 63 -4.84 4.32 -7.74
CA ASN A 63 -5.18 2.94 -7.40
C ASN A 63 -4.38 2.45 -6.20
N TRP A 64 -4.78 2.89 -5.01
CA TRP A 64 -4.20 2.41 -3.77
C TRP A 64 -4.53 0.93 -3.55
N PHE A 65 -3.50 0.14 -3.26
CA PHE A 65 -3.61 -1.29 -2.95
C PHE A 65 -4.08 -1.52 -1.50
N ILE A 66 -5.34 -1.18 -1.24
CA ILE A 66 -6.01 -1.37 0.06
C ILE A 66 -7.38 -2.04 -0.15
N PRO A 67 -7.94 -2.74 0.86
CA PRO A 67 -9.28 -3.32 0.75
C PRO A 67 -10.36 -2.27 0.53
N ASP A 68 -11.44 -2.62 -0.18
CA ASP A 68 -12.49 -1.69 -0.57
C ASP A 68 -13.24 -1.07 0.61
N GLU A 69 -13.27 -1.76 1.76
CA GLU A 69 -13.79 -1.23 3.04
C GLU A 69 -13.07 0.06 3.45
N TYR A 70 -11.76 0.14 3.23
CA TYR A 70 -10.95 1.31 3.55
C TYR A 70 -10.98 2.37 2.44
N LYS A 71 -11.13 1.96 1.16
CA LYS A 71 -11.27 2.91 0.04
C LYS A 71 -12.51 3.79 0.17
N ASN A 72 -13.62 3.17 0.59
CA ASN A 72 -14.91 3.82 0.76
C ASN A 72 -15.11 4.40 2.17
N LEU A 73 -14.10 4.33 3.03
CA LEU A 73 -14.17 4.85 4.40
C LEU A 73 -14.24 6.38 4.37
N ASP A 74 -15.22 6.93 5.09
CA ASP A 74 -15.25 8.37 5.38
C ASP A 74 -14.24 8.70 6.50
N VAL A 75 -13.06 9.15 6.08
CA VAL A 75 -11.98 9.54 7.00
C VAL A 75 -12.39 10.68 7.92
N LYS A 76 -13.18 11.65 7.44
CA LYS A 76 -13.57 12.82 8.24
C LYS A 76 -14.42 12.36 9.42
N SER A 77 -15.46 11.58 9.16
CA SER A 77 -16.30 10.99 10.21
C SER A 77 -15.50 10.06 11.13
N TYR A 78 -14.65 9.18 10.57
CA TYR A 78 -13.84 8.24 11.35
C TYR A 78 -12.95 8.93 12.40
N VAL A 79 -12.32 10.05 12.02
CA VAL A 79 -11.43 10.83 12.90
C VAL A 79 -12.25 11.66 13.89
N LEU A 80 -13.31 12.33 13.44
CA LEU A 80 -14.16 13.16 14.29
C LEU A 80 -14.81 12.35 15.42
N ASP A 81 -15.29 11.14 15.13
CA ASP A 81 -15.89 10.24 16.12
C ASP A 81 -14.92 9.84 17.25
N ARG A 82 -13.60 9.91 16.99
CA ARG A 82 -12.53 9.57 17.93
C ARG A 82 -11.87 10.79 18.55
N THR A 83 -12.28 12.00 18.15
CA THR A 83 -11.66 13.24 18.56
C THR A 83 -12.32 13.76 19.85
N PRO A 84 -11.54 14.11 20.89
CA PRO A 84 -12.09 14.71 22.10
C PRO A 84 -12.54 16.15 21.84
N ALA A 85 -13.53 16.63 22.61
CA ALA A 85 -14.18 17.92 22.37
C ALA A 85 -13.23 19.13 22.25
N HIS A 86 -12.14 19.15 23.03
CA HIS A 86 -11.16 20.24 23.02
C HIS A 86 -10.25 20.27 21.78
N ALA A 87 -10.22 19.18 21.00
CA ALA A 87 -9.36 19.04 19.83
C ALA A 87 -10.12 19.09 18.50
N ILE A 88 -11.45 19.25 18.54
CA ILE A 88 -12.31 19.25 17.34
C ILE A 88 -11.90 20.36 16.37
N ASP A 89 -11.64 21.57 16.85
CA ASP A 89 -11.27 22.70 16.00
C ASP A 89 -9.95 22.45 15.27
N ARG A 90 -8.96 21.91 15.98
CA ARG A 90 -7.66 21.55 15.41
C ARG A 90 -7.80 20.44 14.37
N VAL A 91 -8.55 19.38 14.66
CA VAL A 91 -8.79 18.29 13.72
C VAL A 91 -9.48 18.78 12.45
N ASN A 92 -10.47 19.66 12.57
CA ASN A 92 -11.15 20.23 11.41
C ASN A 92 -10.20 21.07 10.54
N GLU A 93 -9.33 21.87 11.15
CA GLU A 93 -8.30 22.62 10.42
C GLU A 93 -7.36 21.68 9.65
N GLU A 94 -6.83 20.65 10.32
CA GLU A 94 -5.95 19.67 9.69
C GLU A 94 -6.67 18.92 8.55
N LEU A 95 -7.90 18.44 8.77
CA LEU A 95 -8.69 17.76 7.75
C LEU A 95 -8.94 18.64 6.53
N ASN A 96 -9.15 19.95 6.70
CA ASN A 96 -9.27 20.88 5.59
C ASN A 96 -7.94 21.04 4.82
N LEU A 97 -6.79 21.03 5.51
CA LEU A 97 -5.48 21.01 4.86
C LEU A 97 -5.27 19.71 4.07
N TYR A 98 -5.57 18.54 4.65
CA TYR A 98 -5.47 17.26 3.94
C TYR A 98 -6.35 17.21 2.68
N ASP A 99 -7.54 17.82 2.73
CA ASP A 99 -8.45 17.96 1.58
C ASP A 99 -7.85 18.89 0.52
N LYS A 100 -7.32 20.04 0.93
CA LYS A 100 -6.68 21.02 0.04
C LYS A 100 -5.48 20.43 -0.73
N TYR A 101 -4.70 19.57 -0.08
CA TYR A 101 -3.56 18.88 -0.70
C TYR A 101 -3.94 17.56 -1.40
N ASN A 102 -5.22 17.17 -1.39
CA ASN A 102 -5.72 15.93 -1.99
C ASN A 102 -4.99 14.66 -1.49
N ILE A 103 -4.67 14.62 -0.19
CA ILE A 103 -3.94 13.53 0.47
C ILE A 103 -4.83 12.73 1.44
N ILE A 104 -6.16 12.86 1.31
CA ILE A 104 -7.11 12.08 2.11
C ILE A 104 -6.95 10.58 1.87
N ASP A 105 -6.63 10.16 0.64
CA ASP A 105 -6.40 8.74 0.35
C ASP A 105 -5.18 8.17 1.10
N VAL A 106 -4.17 9.00 1.36
CA VAL A 106 -3.04 8.62 2.22
C VAL A 106 -3.51 8.33 3.64
N LEU A 107 -4.44 9.12 4.18
CA LEU A 107 -5.02 8.87 5.51
C LEU A 107 -5.78 7.53 5.55
N LYS A 108 -6.52 7.16 4.50
CA LYS A 108 -7.19 5.84 4.40
C LYS A 108 -6.18 4.70 4.49
N VAL A 109 -5.07 4.83 3.77
CA VAL A 109 -3.97 3.85 3.81
C VAL A 109 -3.33 3.78 5.20
N CYS A 110 -3.12 4.92 5.85
CA CYS A 110 -2.61 4.94 7.22
C CYS A 110 -3.55 4.23 8.21
N ILE A 111 -4.86 4.43 8.09
CA ILE A 111 -5.86 3.73 8.90
C ILE A 111 -5.77 2.22 8.66
N TYR A 112 -5.70 1.79 7.39
CA TYR A 112 -5.55 0.38 7.03
C TYR A 112 -4.28 -0.25 7.61
N ILE A 113 -3.14 0.45 7.51
CA ILE A 113 -1.86 -0.02 8.05
C ILE A 113 -1.98 -0.19 9.57
N VAL A 114 -2.45 0.84 10.28
CA VAL A 114 -2.58 0.78 11.74
C VAL A 114 -3.53 -0.33 12.17
N ASP A 115 -4.67 -0.48 11.51
CA ASP A 115 -5.64 -1.54 11.84
C ASP A 115 -5.05 -2.93 11.59
N THR A 116 -4.36 -3.13 10.46
CA THR A 116 -3.68 -4.38 10.13
C THR A 116 -2.61 -4.71 11.16
N LEU A 117 -1.79 -3.74 11.56
CA LEU A 117 -0.76 -3.94 12.59
C LEU A 117 -1.39 -4.31 13.94
N ARG A 118 -2.46 -3.62 14.36
CA ARG A 118 -3.18 -3.93 15.61
C ARG A 118 -3.79 -5.34 15.57
N LYS A 119 -4.47 -5.69 14.48
CA LYS A 119 -5.12 -7.00 14.30
C LYS A 119 -4.11 -8.15 14.36
N ASN A 120 -2.89 -7.92 13.90
CA ASN A 120 -1.80 -8.90 13.95
C ASN A 120 -0.92 -8.78 15.21
N ASN A 121 -1.28 -7.93 16.17
CA ASN A 121 -0.50 -7.66 17.39
C ASN A 121 0.96 -7.24 17.10
N ILE A 122 1.19 -6.53 15.99
CA ILE A 122 2.50 -6.01 15.62
C ILE A 122 2.70 -4.65 16.30
N VAL A 123 3.83 -4.48 16.98
CA VAL A 123 4.21 -3.22 17.62
C VAL A 123 4.98 -2.36 16.62
N TRP A 124 4.69 -1.05 16.58
CA TRP A 124 5.45 -0.07 15.81
C TRP A 124 5.91 1.10 16.69
N GLY A 125 6.83 1.90 16.15
CA GLY A 125 7.44 3.02 16.86
C GLY A 125 6.46 4.13 17.21
N VAL A 126 6.84 4.99 18.16
CA VAL A 126 5.99 6.05 18.73
C VAL A 126 5.76 7.27 17.82
N GLY A 127 6.34 7.30 16.62
CA GLY A 127 6.34 8.43 15.69
C GLY A 127 7.72 9.07 15.51
N ARG A 128 8.04 9.57 14.31
CA ARG A 128 9.30 10.26 14.01
C ARG A 128 9.12 11.39 12.98
N GLY A 129 9.97 12.40 13.06
CA GLY A 129 9.98 13.54 12.12
C GLY A 129 8.80 14.49 12.31
N SER A 130 8.48 15.28 11.28
CA SER A 130 7.41 16.28 11.31
C SER A 130 6.00 15.68 11.36
N SER A 131 5.83 14.39 11.03
CA SER A 131 4.53 13.70 11.11
C SER A 131 3.88 13.77 12.50
N VAL A 132 4.69 13.99 13.53
CA VAL A 132 4.27 14.09 14.93
C VAL A 132 3.49 15.38 15.22
N ALA A 133 3.55 16.38 14.33
CA ALA A 133 2.83 17.63 14.46
C ALA A 133 1.33 17.53 14.11
N SER A 134 0.91 16.45 13.42
CA SER A 134 -0.51 16.24 13.09
C SER A 134 -1.27 15.55 14.22
N TYR A 135 -2.33 16.20 14.68
CA TYR A 135 -3.25 15.59 15.63
C TYR A 135 -4.13 14.51 14.98
N VAL A 136 -4.45 14.64 13.68
CA VAL A 136 -5.21 13.61 12.95
C VAL A 136 -4.44 12.27 12.94
N LEU A 137 -3.13 12.30 12.68
CA LEU A 137 -2.29 11.11 12.69
C LEU A 137 -2.15 10.50 14.10
N TYR A 138 -2.18 11.33 15.14
CA TYR A 138 -2.28 10.90 16.53
C TYR A 138 -3.59 10.15 16.82
N ILE A 139 -4.73 10.68 16.37
CA ILE A 139 -6.05 10.05 16.56
C ILE A 139 -6.17 8.71 15.82
N ILE A 140 -5.63 8.63 14.60
CA ILE A 140 -5.54 7.35 13.86
C ILE A 140 -4.64 6.35 14.63
N GLY A 141 -3.64 6.88 15.34
CA GLY A 141 -2.71 6.12 16.16
C GLY A 141 -1.46 5.69 15.40
N ILE A 142 -1.08 6.45 14.39
CA ILE A 142 0.20 6.30 13.68
C ILE A 142 1.35 6.62 14.64
N HIS A 143 1.19 7.69 15.44
CA HIS A 143 2.11 8.07 16.51
C HIS A 143 1.37 8.23 17.84
N LYS A 144 2.13 8.35 18.93
CA LYS A 144 1.63 8.48 20.30
C LYS A 144 2.00 9.80 20.98
N VAL A 145 2.38 10.80 20.20
CA VAL A 145 2.70 12.13 20.70
C VAL A 145 1.52 13.06 20.44
N ASP A 146 1.11 13.77 21.47
CA ASP A 146 0.02 14.73 21.44
C ASP A 146 0.53 16.09 20.95
N SER A 147 0.21 16.45 19.70
CA SER A 147 0.65 17.71 19.09
C SER A 147 0.05 18.95 19.76
N ILE A 148 -1.15 18.86 20.34
CA ILE A 148 -1.79 19.97 21.05
C ILE A 148 -1.07 20.23 22.37
N LYS A 149 -0.69 19.17 23.09
CA LYS A 149 0.03 19.30 24.36
C LYS A 149 1.40 19.98 24.20
N TYR A 150 2.07 19.75 23.07
CA TYR A 150 3.39 20.31 22.78
C TYR A 150 3.35 21.53 21.87
N ASP A 151 2.16 22.05 21.55
CA ASP A 151 1.94 23.21 20.69
C ASP A 151 2.70 23.12 19.35
N LEU A 152 2.65 21.93 18.73
CA LEU A 152 3.32 21.68 17.46
C LEU A 152 2.49 22.25 16.30
N ASP A 153 3.15 22.94 15.38
CA ASP A 153 2.48 23.54 14.22
C ASP A 153 2.31 22.51 13.08
N ILE A 154 1.08 22.31 12.62
CA ILE A 154 0.75 21.43 11.48
C ILE A 154 1.44 21.91 10.20
N ASN A 155 1.69 23.21 10.07
CA ASN A 155 2.40 23.76 8.91
C ASN A 155 3.87 23.32 8.82
N GLU A 156 4.44 22.73 9.88
CA GLU A 156 5.75 22.05 9.76
C GLU A 156 5.65 20.73 9.00
N PHE A 157 4.47 20.12 8.96
CA PHE A 157 4.20 18.86 8.28
C PHE A 157 3.61 19.07 6.88
N LEU A 158 2.57 19.91 6.77
CA LEU A 158 1.87 20.21 5.51
C LEU A 158 2.26 21.62 5.05
N ARG A 159 3.31 21.71 4.22
CA ARG A 159 3.74 22.95 3.55
C ARG A 159 3.25 22.98 2.10
#